data_AF-A0A1F7RSU1-F1
#
_entry.id   AF-A0A1F7RSU1-F1
#
_cell.length_a   1.000
_cell.length_b   1.000
_cell.length_c   1.000
_cell.angle_alpha   90.00
_cell.angle_beta   90.00
_cell.angle_gamma   90.00
#
_symmetry.space_group_name_H-M   'P 1'
#
loop_
_entity.id
_entity.type
_entity.pdbx_description
1 polymer ?
#
loop_
_entity_poly.entity_id
_entity_poly.type
_entity_poly.pdbx_seq_one_letter_code
_entity_poly.pdbx_strand_id
1 'polypeptide(L)'
;MPDLFFGSMTNNSDTPKQSFENFLIKFGEIMEKKTIDELSSLFDVLIEKIKEGFSSSSELEPELSKFISQKNEYSNFLKKRFLKADKEMQSRIMTLMSSISDKSLAPLLKKIIEEKFLNIEFKLKAANILSFIDKAFDEKLLIELGEAAKFMDEIHSSKEPFSESEFSVLSESFLKIKKDLGESVLNQLVEETGEKSLQFISRIILKDPSLDLFIIGLLKKAPSPEKIKILNDIYEKSTEGNIKNAVKKSFFALKQKGFIIETAKEKKKEESPVFKPHAPKGEGYLSIIDPDGNQLLVFTIPPVKLSHGVICFQAVINYDEGIKDFRAVEITKKNFKNYIINLLGNKNFLIVETTSDYCKYLLKESAAKTQTPPQGYIECQPFLDEKNIHFEQPLIYQNISHEEIKTKNFSESQIIQLLNIPEFEGLNVNPVRIEKYTDKMEEIEGSKIIINQYQKEERITDLIFEASKEVFDINTKETLKRKLEEISFVLYKTGKEEEAKLALFTAINISESFEPEKNLFLLELLKKSILKVKSIKEDRRKEEPSLIYKP
;
A
#
# COMPACT_ATOMS: atom_id res chain seq x y z
N MET A 1 63.06 6.40 -27.40
CA MET A 1 63.41 6.74 -28.79
C MET A 1 63.94 5.50 -29.49
N PRO A 2 63.64 5.26 -30.78
CA PRO A 2 62.87 6.08 -31.75
C PRO A 2 61.51 5.42 -32.12
N ASP A 3 60.40 6.17 -32.16
CA ASP A 3 59.81 6.94 -33.28
C ASP A 3 59.28 6.09 -34.45
N LEU A 4 57.96 6.12 -34.69
CA LEU A 4 57.38 6.80 -35.87
C LEU A 4 55.84 6.81 -35.86
N PHE A 5 55.34 8.03 -36.10
CA PHE A 5 53.96 8.46 -36.30
C PHE A 5 53.30 7.84 -37.54
N PHE A 6 52.00 7.52 -37.45
CA PHE A 6 51.05 7.72 -38.54
C PHE A 6 49.67 8.09 -37.98
N GLY A 7 49.25 9.33 -38.25
CA GLY A 7 47.92 9.85 -37.90
C GLY A 7 46.85 9.35 -38.87
N SER A 8 45.72 8.92 -38.34
CA SER A 8 44.50 8.64 -39.09
C SER A 8 43.73 9.94 -39.33
N MET A 9 43.73 10.42 -40.57
CA MET A 9 42.75 11.41 -41.01
C MET A 9 41.39 10.73 -41.19
N THR A 10 40.41 11.12 -40.38
CA THR A 10 39.00 10.81 -40.60
C THR A 10 38.46 11.76 -41.68
N ASN A 11 38.11 11.19 -42.84
CA ASN A 11 37.34 11.86 -43.88
C ASN A 11 35.93 12.16 -43.38
N ASN A 12 35.68 13.40 -42.94
CA ASN A 12 34.33 13.95 -42.86
C ASN A 12 34.01 14.61 -44.20
N SER A 13 33.50 13.83 -45.15
CA SER A 13 32.80 14.37 -46.31
C SER A 13 31.35 14.64 -45.92
N ASP A 14 31.11 15.74 -45.22
CA ASP A 14 29.77 16.33 -45.13
C ASP A 14 29.35 16.71 -46.55
N THR A 15 28.46 15.90 -47.12
CA THR A 15 27.98 16.12 -48.48
C THR A 15 27.11 17.40 -48.53
N PRO A 16 27.25 18.25 -49.55
CA PRO A 16 26.48 19.50 -49.70
C PRO A 16 24.95 19.33 -49.64
N LYS A 17 24.43 18.11 -49.80
CA LYS A 17 22.99 17.80 -49.71
C LYS A 17 22.45 17.92 -48.28
N GLN A 18 23.21 17.48 -47.27
CA GLN A 18 22.76 17.51 -45.87
C GLN A 18 22.71 18.93 -45.29
N SER A 19 23.61 19.81 -45.74
CA SER A 19 23.59 21.23 -45.39
C SER A 19 22.42 21.98 -46.03
N PHE A 20 22.03 21.62 -47.26
CA PHE A 20 20.88 22.22 -47.95
C PHE A 20 19.54 21.77 -47.35
N GLU A 21 19.39 20.49 -47.00
CA GLU A 21 18.17 20.00 -46.32
C GLU A 21 17.97 20.65 -44.94
N ASN A 22 19.03 20.79 -44.14
CA ASN A 22 18.97 21.50 -42.86
C ASN A 22 18.68 23.00 -43.02
N PHE A 23 19.18 23.63 -44.09
CA PHE A 23 18.85 25.02 -44.43
C PHE A 23 17.37 25.16 -44.81
N LEU A 24 16.83 24.24 -45.62
CA LEU A 24 15.42 24.25 -46.01
C LEU A 24 14.47 24.05 -44.81
N ILE A 25 14.81 23.17 -43.87
CA ILE A 25 14.04 22.97 -42.63
C ILE A 25 14.04 24.25 -41.79
N LYS A 26 15.23 24.82 -41.54
CA LYS A 26 15.37 26.04 -40.73
C LYS A 26 14.74 27.27 -41.41
N PHE A 27 14.80 27.34 -42.74
CA PHE A 27 14.14 28.38 -43.53
C PHE A 27 12.61 28.22 -43.48
N GLY A 28 12.11 26.97 -43.54
CA GLY A 28 10.70 26.65 -43.33
C GLY A 28 10.19 27.09 -41.95
N GLU A 29 10.94 26.79 -40.88
CA GLU A 29 10.61 27.21 -39.50
C GLU A 29 10.59 28.74 -39.33
N ILE A 30 11.53 29.45 -39.97
CA ILE A 30 11.59 30.93 -39.93
C ILE A 30 10.40 31.54 -40.68
N MET A 31 10.05 30.99 -41.85
CA MET A 31 8.91 31.45 -42.64
C MET A 31 7.58 31.18 -41.93
N GLU A 32 7.40 29.99 -41.35
CA GLU A 32 6.20 29.64 -40.57
C GLU A 32 6.03 30.55 -39.35
N LYS A 33 7.13 30.87 -38.65
CA LYS A 33 7.10 31.81 -37.51
C LYS A 33 6.67 33.21 -37.94
N LYS A 34 7.19 33.72 -39.06
CA LYS A 34 6.83 35.05 -39.57
C LYS A 34 5.35 35.14 -39.95
N THR A 35 4.80 34.10 -40.60
CA THR A 35 3.38 34.08 -40.97
C THR A 35 2.47 34.04 -39.73
N ILE A 36 2.86 33.30 -38.69
CA ILE A 36 2.11 33.25 -37.43
C ILE A 36 2.10 34.61 -36.71
N ASP A 37 3.23 35.32 -36.69
CA ASP A 37 3.34 36.64 -36.07
C ASP A 37 2.46 37.68 -36.80
N GLU A 38 2.46 37.65 -38.14
CA GLU A 38 1.58 38.49 -38.97
C GLU A 38 0.09 38.16 -38.74
N LEU A 39 -0.27 36.87 -38.72
CA LEU A 39 -1.63 36.42 -38.40
C LEU A 39 -2.07 36.86 -37.01
N SER A 40 -1.19 36.80 -36.02
CA SER A 40 -1.49 37.26 -34.66
C SER A 40 -1.77 38.75 -34.63
N SER A 41 -0.93 39.57 -35.28
CA SER A 41 -1.13 41.02 -35.32
C SER A 41 -2.45 41.40 -36.00
N LEU A 42 -2.79 40.76 -37.13
CA LEU A 42 -4.05 41.02 -37.83
C LEU A 42 -5.26 40.57 -37.01
N PHE A 43 -5.15 39.41 -36.37
CA PHE A 43 -6.20 38.89 -35.48
C PHE A 43 -6.49 39.84 -34.33
N ASP A 44 -5.46 40.35 -33.65
CA ASP A 44 -5.65 41.23 -32.50
C ASP A 44 -6.37 42.55 -32.90
N VAL A 45 -6.05 43.11 -34.07
CA VAL A 45 -6.74 44.29 -34.61
C VAL A 45 -8.21 43.98 -34.93
N LEU A 46 -8.49 42.84 -35.57
CA LEU A 46 -9.85 42.43 -35.90
C LEU A 46 -10.70 42.20 -34.65
N ILE A 47 -10.13 41.60 -33.60
CA ILE A 47 -10.82 41.36 -32.34
C ILE A 47 -11.11 42.66 -31.59
N GLU A 48 -10.19 43.63 -31.57
CA GLU A 48 -10.46 44.94 -30.97
C GLU A 48 -11.54 45.71 -31.74
N LYS A 49 -11.55 45.65 -33.09
CA LYS A 49 -12.67 46.19 -33.87
C LYS A 49 -14.01 45.53 -33.49
N ILE A 50 -14.06 44.21 -33.37
CA ILE A 50 -15.29 43.51 -32.97
C ILE A 50 -15.76 43.91 -31.57
N LYS A 51 -14.82 44.15 -30.66
CA LYS A 51 -15.10 44.66 -29.31
C LYS A 51 -15.67 46.09 -29.33
N GLU A 52 -15.26 46.92 -30.28
CA GLU A 52 -15.82 48.26 -30.51
C GLU A 52 -17.21 48.23 -31.17
N GLY A 53 -17.72 47.06 -31.53
CA GLY A 53 -19.07 46.85 -32.07
C GLY A 53 -19.12 46.64 -33.59
N PHE A 54 -17.98 46.66 -34.28
CA PHE A 54 -17.91 46.37 -35.70
C PHE A 54 -18.17 44.88 -35.96
N SER A 55 -19.11 44.54 -36.83
CA SER A 55 -19.50 43.13 -37.06
C SER A 55 -19.74 42.79 -38.52
N SER A 56 -19.95 43.79 -39.38
CA SER A 56 -20.07 43.56 -40.81
C SER A 56 -18.68 43.38 -41.46
N SER A 57 -18.63 42.60 -42.54
CA SER A 57 -17.38 42.40 -43.30
C SER A 57 -16.79 43.73 -43.79
N SER A 58 -17.62 44.68 -44.20
CA SER A 58 -17.19 46.02 -44.66
C SER A 58 -16.49 46.86 -43.59
N GLU A 59 -16.85 46.71 -42.32
CA GLU A 59 -16.23 47.47 -41.21
C GLU A 59 -14.87 46.89 -40.79
N LEU A 60 -14.65 45.61 -41.07
CA LEU A 60 -13.44 44.88 -40.72
C LEU A 60 -12.36 44.94 -41.80
N GLU A 61 -12.68 45.50 -42.97
CA GLU A 61 -11.69 45.76 -44.02
C GLU A 61 -10.77 46.96 -43.67
N PRO A 62 -9.53 47.01 -44.19
CA PRO A 62 -8.88 46.04 -45.09
C PRO A 62 -8.22 44.83 -44.37
N GLU A 63 -8.25 44.80 -43.04
CA GLU A 63 -7.54 43.79 -42.25
C GLU A 63 -8.10 42.38 -42.45
N LEU A 64 -9.42 42.27 -42.67
CA LEU A 64 -10.09 41.01 -42.92
C LEU A 64 -9.58 40.33 -44.21
N SER A 65 -9.53 41.07 -45.33
CA SER A 65 -8.97 40.56 -46.58
C SER A 65 -7.51 40.13 -46.44
N LYS A 66 -6.70 40.90 -45.72
CA LYS A 66 -5.29 40.52 -45.44
C LYS A 66 -5.21 39.25 -44.60
N PHE A 67 -6.06 39.10 -43.60
CA PHE A 67 -6.09 37.92 -42.74
C PHE A 67 -6.48 36.65 -43.51
N ILE A 68 -7.51 36.74 -44.37
CA ILE A 68 -7.97 35.62 -45.21
C ILE A 68 -6.93 35.27 -46.29
N SER A 69 -6.17 36.25 -46.79
CA SER A 69 -5.17 36.04 -47.84
C SER A 69 -4.05 35.06 -47.46
N GLN A 70 -3.87 34.81 -46.16
CA GLN A 70 -2.92 33.83 -45.60
C GLN A 70 -3.38 32.36 -45.73
N LYS A 71 -4.41 32.07 -46.54
CA LYS A 71 -4.89 30.72 -46.92
C LYS A 71 -5.04 29.77 -45.71
N ASN A 72 -4.91 28.45 -45.93
CA ASN A 72 -5.16 27.36 -44.97
C ASN A 72 -4.54 27.52 -43.55
N GLU A 73 -3.65 28.48 -43.34
CA GLU A 73 -3.05 28.80 -42.06
C GLU A 73 -4.01 29.56 -41.13
N TYR A 74 -4.85 30.47 -41.64
CA TYR A 74 -5.74 31.27 -40.79
C TYR A 74 -6.82 30.39 -40.11
N SER A 75 -7.35 29.39 -40.82
CA SER A 75 -8.34 28.45 -40.27
C SER A 75 -7.75 27.63 -39.11
N ASN A 76 -6.51 27.14 -39.26
CA ASN A 76 -5.79 26.45 -38.19
C ASN A 76 -5.44 27.39 -37.03
N PHE A 77 -5.08 28.63 -37.32
CA PHE A 77 -4.83 29.66 -36.31
C PHE A 77 -6.09 29.94 -35.48
N LEU A 78 -7.22 30.19 -36.15
CA LEU A 78 -8.52 30.42 -35.50
C LEU A 78 -8.93 29.22 -34.65
N LYS A 79 -8.72 27.98 -35.12
CA LYS A 79 -8.95 26.78 -34.31
C LYS A 79 -8.19 26.81 -33.00
N LYS A 80 -6.87 27.05 -33.07
CA LYS A 80 -5.99 27.05 -31.90
C LYS A 80 -6.37 28.17 -30.92
N ARG A 81 -6.76 29.34 -31.43
CA ARG A 81 -7.21 30.48 -30.61
C ARG A 81 -8.56 30.20 -29.98
N PHE A 82 -9.53 29.73 -30.74
CA PHE A 82 -10.89 29.45 -30.27
C PHE A 82 -10.92 28.44 -29.11
N LEU A 83 -10.21 27.31 -29.25
CA LEU A 83 -10.19 26.26 -28.22
C LEU A 83 -9.48 26.66 -26.92
N LYS A 84 -8.63 27.70 -26.96
CA LYS A 84 -7.89 28.20 -25.79
C LYS A 84 -8.50 29.47 -25.19
N ALA A 85 -9.43 30.10 -25.90
CA ALA A 85 -10.05 31.35 -25.53
C ALA A 85 -11.12 31.16 -24.44
N ASP A 86 -11.35 32.21 -23.66
CA ASP A 86 -12.52 32.30 -22.78
C ASP A 86 -13.82 32.51 -23.59
N LYS A 87 -14.96 32.50 -22.91
CA LYS A 87 -16.29 32.60 -23.55
C LYS A 87 -16.46 33.91 -24.33
N GLU A 88 -15.91 35.02 -23.83
CA GLU A 88 -16.02 36.34 -24.47
C GLU A 88 -15.21 36.38 -25.77
N MET A 89 -13.95 35.96 -25.72
CA MET A 89 -13.08 35.85 -26.89
C MET A 89 -13.61 34.81 -27.89
N GLN A 90 -14.14 33.67 -27.43
CA GLN A 90 -14.81 32.69 -28.31
C GLN A 90 -16.00 33.32 -29.05
N SER A 91 -16.81 34.13 -28.36
CA SER A 91 -17.92 34.86 -28.99
C SER A 91 -17.43 35.83 -30.08
N ARG A 92 -16.37 36.60 -29.80
CA ARG A 92 -15.77 37.51 -30.79
C ARG A 92 -15.18 36.77 -31.98
N ILE A 93 -14.52 35.64 -31.75
CA ILE A 93 -14.01 34.78 -32.82
C ILE A 93 -15.16 34.23 -33.68
N MET A 94 -16.30 33.85 -33.08
CA MET A 94 -17.47 33.42 -33.85
C MET A 94 -18.04 34.55 -34.71
N THR A 95 -18.09 35.78 -34.19
CA THR A 95 -18.46 36.96 -34.98
C THR A 95 -17.51 37.12 -36.16
N LEU A 96 -16.20 37.05 -35.94
CA LEU A 96 -15.21 37.12 -37.01
C LEU A 96 -15.42 36.02 -38.08
N MET A 97 -15.64 34.77 -37.66
CA MET A 97 -15.92 33.66 -38.59
C MET A 97 -17.17 33.90 -39.43
N SER A 98 -18.21 34.53 -38.85
CA SER A 98 -19.43 34.89 -39.59
C SER A 98 -19.15 35.93 -40.68
N SER A 99 -18.28 36.91 -40.41
CA SER A 99 -17.89 37.95 -41.38
C SER A 99 -16.99 37.43 -42.50
N ILE A 100 -16.25 36.33 -42.27
CA ILE A 100 -15.37 35.71 -43.29
C ILE A 100 -16.17 35.01 -44.39
N SER A 101 -17.22 34.25 -44.05
CA SER A 101 -18.11 33.54 -45.01
C SER A 101 -17.38 32.70 -46.10
N ASP A 102 -16.17 32.22 -45.82
CA ASP A 102 -15.34 31.41 -46.72
C ASP A 102 -15.59 29.91 -46.52
N LYS A 103 -15.74 29.15 -47.61
CA LYS A 103 -15.91 27.69 -47.60
C LYS A 103 -14.76 26.95 -46.92
N SER A 104 -13.56 27.53 -46.88
CA SER A 104 -12.38 26.96 -46.22
C SER A 104 -12.51 26.89 -44.68
N LEU A 105 -13.50 27.57 -44.09
CA LEU A 105 -13.89 27.42 -42.68
C LEU A 105 -14.72 26.15 -42.40
N ALA A 106 -15.31 25.51 -43.42
CA ALA A 106 -16.20 24.37 -43.20
C ALA A 106 -15.59 23.22 -42.38
N PRO A 107 -14.32 22.80 -42.58
CA PRO A 107 -13.69 21.77 -41.76
C PRO A 107 -13.49 22.20 -40.29
N LEU A 108 -13.30 23.49 -40.04
CA LEU A 108 -13.18 24.03 -38.68
C LEU A 108 -14.55 24.04 -37.99
N LEU A 109 -15.57 24.57 -38.65
CA LEU A 109 -16.93 24.63 -38.09
C LEU A 109 -17.48 23.23 -37.79
N LYS A 110 -17.23 22.23 -38.66
CA LYS A 110 -17.59 20.82 -38.38
C LYS A 110 -16.92 20.32 -37.10
N LYS A 111 -15.62 20.58 -36.92
CA LYS A 111 -14.90 20.22 -35.68
C LYS A 111 -15.45 20.94 -34.44
N ILE A 112 -15.87 22.20 -34.57
CA ILE A 112 -16.48 22.96 -33.47
C ILE A 112 -17.82 22.34 -33.05
N ILE A 113 -18.64 21.93 -34.03
CA ILE A 113 -19.94 21.28 -33.77
C ILE A 113 -19.75 19.90 -33.10
N GLU A 114 -18.75 19.13 -33.55
CA GLU A 114 -18.42 17.80 -33.02
C GLU A 114 -17.73 17.83 -31.64
N GLU A 115 -17.23 18.98 -31.18
CA GLU A 115 -16.48 19.09 -29.93
C GLU A 115 -17.38 18.78 -28.71
N LYS A 116 -17.04 17.75 -27.94
CA LYS A 116 -17.95 17.15 -26.95
C LYS A 116 -18.37 18.10 -25.82
N PHE A 117 -17.48 19.00 -25.41
CA PHE A 117 -17.69 19.85 -24.23
C PHE A 117 -17.86 21.33 -24.57
N LEU A 118 -18.03 21.68 -25.85
CA LEU A 118 -18.27 23.06 -26.25
C LEU A 118 -19.72 23.48 -25.96
N ASN A 119 -19.89 24.75 -25.58
CA ASN A 119 -21.19 25.39 -25.35
C ASN A 119 -22.14 25.22 -26.56
N ILE A 120 -23.41 24.87 -26.28
CA ILE A 120 -24.43 24.66 -27.31
C ILE A 120 -24.64 25.90 -28.18
N GLU A 121 -24.55 27.10 -27.60
CA GLU A 121 -24.68 28.36 -28.32
C GLU A 121 -23.60 28.50 -29.42
N PHE A 122 -22.35 28.11 -29.12
CA PHE A 122 -21.28 28.14 -30.10
C PHE A 122 -21.43 27.06 -31.17
N LYS A 123 -21.92 25.86 -30.80
CA LYS A 123 -22.24 24.83 -31.79
C LYS A 123 -23.34 25.28 -32.73
N LEU A 124 -24.39 25.92 -32.22
CA LEU A 124 -25.48 26.47 -33.02
C LEU A 124 -25.01 27.61 -33.92
N LYS A 125 -24.21 28.56 -33.40
CA LYS A 125 -23.59 29.62 -34.20
C LYS A 125 -22.72 29.04 -35.32
N ALA A 126 -21.92 28.01 -35.03
CA ALA A 126 -21.09 27.33 -36.02
C ALA A 126 -21.92 26.61 -37.08
N ALA A 127 -22.99 25.94 -36.68
CA ALA A 127 -23.93 25.28 -37.58
C ALA A 127 -24.66 26.28 -38.49
N ASN A 128 -25.07 27.43 -37.96
CA ASN A 128 -25.65 28.52 -38.75
C ASN A 128 -24.64 29.05 -39.78
N ILE A 129 -23.40 29.36 -39.40
CA ILE A 129 -22.39 29.80 -40.36
C ILE A 129 -22.15 28.70 -41.41
N LEU A 130 -22.07 27.43 -40.98
CA LEU A 130 -21.82 26.30 -41.85
C LEU A 130 -22.95 26.08 -42.87
N SER A 131 -24.21 26.27 -42.49
CA SER A 131 -25.36 26.12 -43.40
C SER A 131 -25.35 27.17 -44.52
N PHE A 132 -24.80 28.36 -44.27
CA PHE A 132 -24.63 29.39 -45.30
C PHE A 132 -23.48 29.07 -46.28
N ILE A 133 -22.38 28.47 -45.81
CA ILE A 133 -21.18 28.24 -46.64
C ILE A 133 -21.11 26.83 -47.29
N ASP A 134 -21.80 25.84 -46.72
CA ASP A 134 -21.81 24.44 -47.18
C ASP A 134 -23.24 23.94 -47.38
N LYS A 135 -23.71 23.97 -48.64
CA LYS A 135 -25.06 23.49 -49.03
C LYS A 135 -25.32 22.01 -48.70
N ALA A 136 -24.26 21.23 -48.45
CA ALA A 136 -24.38 19.82 -48.07
C ALA A 136 -24.51 19.62 -46.55
N PHE A 137 -24.64 20.70 -45.77
CA PHE A 137 -24.83 20.61 -44.33
C PHE A 137 -26.20 20.01 -43.98
N ASP A 138 -26.23 19.18 -42.93
CA ASP A 138 -27.44 18.51 -42.47
C ASP A 138 -28.35 19.50 -41.73
N GLU A 139 -29.41 19.97 -42.39
CA GLU A 139 -30.41 20.85 -41.80
C GLU A 139 -31.06 20.25 -40.54
N LYS A 140 -31.12 18.91 -40.44
CA LYS A 140 -31.66 18.24 -39.25
C LYS A 140 -30.80 18.53 -38.02
N LEU A 141 -29.47 18.51 -38.17
CA LEU A 141 -28.55 18.82 -37.07
C LEU A 141 -28.71 20.29 -36.62
N LEU A 142 -29.00 21.20 -37.54
CA LEU A 142 -29.29 22.59 -37.20
C LEU A 142 -30.53 22.71 -36.31
N ILE A 143 -31.60 21.99 -36.67
CA ILE A 143 -32.84 21.93 -35.89
C ILE A 143 -32.57 21.33 -34.50
N GLU A 144 -31.87 20.19 -34.42
CA GLU A 144 -31.53 19.54 -33.15
C GLU A 144 -30.69 20.46 -32.22
N LEU A 145 -29.73 21.21 -32.77
CA LEU A 145 -28.96 22.21 -32.03
C LEU A 145 -29.82 23.40 -31.61
N GLY A 146 -30.77 23.81 -32.44
CA GLY A 146 -31.74 24.87 -32.13
C GLY A 146 -32.65 24.48 -30.97
N GLU A 147 -33.14 23.24 -30.94
CA GLU A 147 -33.92 22.71 -29.82
C GLU A 147 -33.10 22.67 -28.52
N ALA A 148 -31.84 22.22 -28.59
CA ALA A 148 -30.96 22.20 -27.43
C ALA A 148 -30.63 23.62 -26.91
N ALA A 149 -30.43 24.59 -27.80
CA ALA A 149 -30.19 25.98 -27.42
C ALA A 149 -31.45 26.61 -26.78
N LYS A 150 -32.63 26.37 -27.38
CA LYS A 150 -33.90 26.81 -26.83
C LYS A 150 -34.14 26.26 -25.43
N PHE A 151 -33.81 24.98 -25.21
CA PHE A 151 -33.86 24.39 -23.87
C PHE A 151 -32.96 25.11 -22.87
N MET A 152 -31.72 25.46 -23.26
CA MET A 152 -30.83 26.25 -22.40
C MET A 152 -31.40 27.63 -22.07
N ASP A 153 -31.97 28.32 -23.06
CA ASP A 153 -32.62 29.62 -22.87
C ASP A 153 -33.84 29.53 -21.94
N GLU A 154 -34.63 28.46 -22.04
CA GLU A 154 -35.77 28.17 -21.16
C GLU A 154 -35.30 27.95 -19.71
N ILE A 155 -34.19 27.23 -19.49
CA ILE A 155 -33.58 27.07 -18.16
C ILE A 155 -33.05 28.39 -17.61
N HIS A 156 -32.44 29.23 -18.43
CA HIS A 156 -31.93 30.54 -17.98
C HIS A 156 -33.06 31.53 -17.66
N SER A 157 -34.15 31.49 -18.43
CA SER A 157 -35.30 32.41 -18.33
C SER A 157 -36.32 32.01 -17.25
N SER A 158 -36.25 30.79 -16.72
CA SER A 158 -37.17 30.31 -15.68
C SER A 158 -37.02 31.06 -14.35
N LYS A 159 -38.08 31.07 -13.54
CA LYS A 159 -38.05 31.61 -12.17
C LYS A 159 -37.62 30.52 -11.17
N GLU A 160 -36.87 30.89 -10.14
CA GLU A 160 -36.51 29.97 -9.06
C GLU A 160 -37.53 30.02 -7.91
N PRO A 161 -37.85 28.88 -7.27
CA PRO A 161 -37.60 27.49 -7.70
C PRO A 161 -38.59 27.01 -8.78
N PHE A 162 -38.22 26.00 -9.59
CA PHE A 162 -39.12 25.44 -10.60
C PHE A 162 -40.40 24.87 -9.98
N SER A 163 -41.56 25.31 -10.48
CA SER A 163 -42.84 24.65 -10.22
C SER A 163 -42.86 23.24 -10.85
N GLU A 164 -43.72 22.34 -10.33
CA GLU A 164 -43.87 20.98 -10.87
C GLU A 164 -44.28 20.96 -12.35
N SER A 165 -45.12 21.91 -12.77
CA SER A 165 -45.52 22.08 -14.16
C SER A 165 -44.35 22.52 -15.05
N GLU A 166 -43.52 23.47 -14.60
CA GLU A 166 -42.36 23.93 -15.36
C GLU A 166 -41.31 22.83 -15.49
N PHE A 167 -41.05 22.09 -14.42
CA PHE A 167 -40.09 21.00 -14.44
C PHE A 167 -40.52 19.85 -15.38
N SER A 168 -41.82 19.55 -15.42
CA SER A 168 -42.35 18.52 -16.32
C SER A 168 -42.13 18.90 -17.79
N VAL A 169 -42.43 20.15 -18.15
CA VAL A 169 -42.20 20.69 -19.51
C VAL A 169 -40.72 20.66 -19.87
N LEU A 170 -39.84 21.10 -18.97
CA LEU A 170 -38.39 21.10 -19.19
C LEU A 170 -37.81 19.68 -19.29
N SER A 171 -38.32 18.74 -18.48
CA SER A 171 -37.91 17.33 -18.56
C SER A 171 -38.28 16.72 -19.91
N GLU A 172 -39.50 16.96 -20.39
CA GLU A 172 -39.95 16.49 -21.70
C GLU A 172 -39.15 17.12 -22.84
N SER A 173 -38.84 18.42 -22.73
CA SER A 173 -37.99 19.14 -23.68
C SER A 173 -36.59 18.53 -23.75
N PHE A 174 -35.97 18.28 -22.60
CA PHE A 174 -34.65 17.66 -22.52
C PHE A 174 -34.63 16.23 -23.08
N LEU A 175 -35.64 15.41 -22.80
CA LEU A 175 -35.72 14.03 -23.29
C LEU A 175 -35.89 13.92 -24.82
N LYS A 176 -36.34 14.99 -25.48
CA LYS A 176 -36.41 15.06 -26.95
C LYS A 176 -35.04 15.31 -27.59
N ILE A 177 -34.09 15.88 -26.83
CA ILE A 177 -32.74 16.17 -27.32
C ILE A 177 -31.99 14.86 -27.55
N LYS A 178 -31.34 14.75 -28.71
CA LYS A 178 -30.48 13.60 -29.04
C LYS A 178 -29.41 13.40 -27.97
N LYS A 179 -29.16 12.14 -27.59
CA LYS A 179 -28.25 11.76 -26.49
C LYS A 179 -26.90 12.49 -26.49
N ASP A 180 -26.22 12.57 -27.63
CA ASP A 180 -24.90 13.21 -27.73
C ASP A 180 -24.95 14.72 -27.45
N LEU A 181 -26.04 15.38 -27.84
CA LEU A 181 -26.30 16.79 -27.54
C LEU A 181 -26.77 16.95 -26.09
N GLY A 182 -27.55 16.01 -25.55
CA GLY A 182 -27.94 15.96 -24.15
C GLY A 182 -26.74 15.91 -23.22
N GLU A 183 -25.69 15.17 -23.56
CA GLU A 183 -24.41 15.18 -22.82
C GLU A 183 -23.73 16.55 -22.86
N SER A 184 -23.76 17.26 -24.00
CA SER A 184 -23.22 18.61 -24.12
C SER A 184 -23.99 19.62 -23.27
N VAL A 185 -25.33 19.54 -23.30
CA VAL A 185 -26.24 20.34 -22.47
C VAL A 185 -25.97 20.11 -20.98
N LEU A 186 -25.87 18.85 -20.55
CA LEU A 186 -25.57 18.51 -19.15
C LEU A 186 -24.18 19.02 -18.72
N ASN A 187 -23.17 18.95 -19.58
CA ASN A 187 -21.85 19.53 -19.28
C ASN A 187 -21.95 21.03 -19.04
N GLN A 188 -22.63 21.74 -19.94
CA GLN A 188 -22.84 23.18 -19.83
C GLN A 188 -23.60 23.56 -18.55
N LEU A 189 -24.68 22.85 -18.22
CA LEU A 189 -25.44 23.07 -16.98
C LEU A 189 -24.59 22.87 -15.72
N VAL A 190 -23.69 21.87 -15.71
CA VAL A 190 -22.78 21.63 -14.57
C VAL A 190 -21.69 22.70 -14.46
N GLU A 191 -21.20 23.22 -15.59
CA GLU A 191 -20.14 24.25 -15.64
C GLU A 191 -20.65 25.63 -15.24
N GLU A 192 -21.88 26.01 -15.60
CA GLU A 192 -22.42 27.34 -15.32
C GLU A 192 -22.68 27.60 -13.82
N THR A 193 -22.64 26.56 -12.96
CA THR A 193 -22.72 26.66 -11.48
C THR A 193 -23.88 27.50 -10.92
N GLY A 194 -24.95 27.69 -11.68
CA GLY A 194 -26.17 28.37 -11.22
C GLY A 194 -27.09 27.46 -10.41
N GLU A 195 -27.83 28.03 -9.46
CA GLU A 195 -28.81 27.29 -8.65
C GLU A 195 -29.89 26.61 -9.52
N LYS A 196 -30.42 27.30 -10.54
CA LYS A 196 -31.32 26.73 -11.58
C LYS A 196 -30.78 25.43 -12.18
N SER A 197 -29.55 25.45 -12.67
CA SER A 197 -28.95 24.32 -13.38
C SER A 197 -28.78 23.11 -12.45
N LEU A 198 -28.38 23.36 -11.20
CA LEU A 198 -28.24 22.33 -10.18
C LEU A 198 -29.60 21.79 -9.70
N GLN A 199 -30.61 22.65 -9.56
CA GLN A 199 -31.98 22.23 -9.23
C GLN A 199 -32.54 21.31 -10.32
N PHE A 200 -32.39 21.67 -11.60
CA PHE A 200 -32.83 20.82 -12.71
C PHE A 200 -32.11 19.46 -12.70
N ILE A 201 -30.77 19.46 -12.57
CA ILE A 201 -29.97 18.24 -12.47
C ILE A 201 -30.46 17.36 -11.31
N SER A 202 -30.70 17.94 -10.13
CA SER A 202 -31.14 17.19 -8.93
C SER A 202 -32.45 16.41 -9.13
N ARG A 203 -33.34 16.90 -10.01
CA ARG A 203 -34.65 16.30 -10.28
C ARG A 203 -34.66 15.35 -11.48
N ILE A 204 -33.71 15.48 -12.42
CA ILE A 204 -33.64 14.58 -13.58
C ILE A 204 -32.81 13.31 -13.32
N ILE A 205 -31.94 13.35 -12.30
CA ILE A 205 -31.18 12.17 -11.85
C ILE A 205 -32.13 11.04 -11.42
N LEU A 206 -31.75 9.78 -11.69
CA LEU A 206 -32.49 8.53 -11.45
C LEU A 206 -33.67 8.31 -12.39
N LYS A 207 -33.83 9.12 -13.44
CA LYS A 207 -34.77 8.86 -14.54
C LYS A 207 -34.16 8.02 -15.66
N ASP A 208 -32.84 8.13 -15.90
CA ASP A 208 -32.10 7.35 -16.89
C ASP A 208 -30.70 6.97 -16.35
N PRO A 209 -30.45 5.67 -16.09
CA PRO A 209 -29.16 5.19 -15.57
C PRO A 209 -27.94 5.55 -16.42
N SER A 210 -28.12 5.70 -17.73
CA SER A 210 -27.04 6.04 -18.65
C SER A 210 -26.60 7.51 -18.51
N LEU A 211 -27.56 8.40 -18.28
CA LEU A 211 -27.30 9.81 -17.99
C LEU A 211 -26.75 10.01 -16.57
N ASP A 212 -27.20 9.20 -15.61
CA ASP A 212 -26.72 9.29 -14.23
C ASP A 212 -25.21 9.05 -14.12
N LEU A 213 -24.67 8.04 -14.83
CA LEU A 213 -23.24 7.79 -14.86
C LEU A 213 -22.44 8.96 -15.47
N PHE A 214 -22.99 9.60 -16.49
CA PHE A 214 -22.39 10.77 -17.11
C PHE A 214 -22.39 11.98 -16.16
N ILE A 215 -23.54 12.27 -15.51
CA ILE A 215 -23.69 13.35 -14.53
C ILE A 215 -22.72 13.16 -13.36
N ILE A 216 -22.59 11.94 -12.81
CA ILE A 216 -21.62 11.63 -11.76
C ILE A 216 -20.19 11.96 -12.21
N GLY A 217 -19.84 11.61 -13.45
CA GLY A 217 -18.55 11.93 -14.06
C GLY A 217 -18.28 13.43 -14.16
N LEU A 218 -19.31 14.22 -14.47
CA LEU A 218 -19.22 15.68 -14.55
C LEU A 218 -19.07 16.33 -13.17
N LEU A 219 -19.91 15.95 -12.21
CA LEU A 219 -19.88 16.48 -10.84
C LEU A 219 -18.53 16.21 -10.14
N LYS A 220 -17.82 15.13 -10.53
CA LYS A 220 -16.48 14.80 -10.05
C LYS A 220 -15.38 15.78 -10.54
N LYS A 221 -15.53 16.37 -11.73
CA LYS A 221 -14.46 17.18 -12.36
C LYS A 221 -14.27 18.54 -11.70
N ALA A 222 -15.37 19.18 -11.31
CA ALA A 222 -15.39 20.53 -10.72
C ALA A 222 -16.24 20.53 -9.44
N PRO A 223 -15.68 20.07 -8.30
CA PRO A 223 -16.43 19.92 -7.05
C PRO A 223 -16.81 21.26 -6.41
N SER A 224 -18.07 21.37 -5.98
CA SER A 224 -18.60 22.43 -5.10
C SER A 224 -19.47 21.80 -4.00
N PRO A 225 -19.73 22.49 -2.88
CA PRO A 225 -20.60 21.97 -1.81
C PRO A 225 -21.97 21.50 -2.32
N GLU A 226 -22.57 22.24 -3.25
CA GLU A 226 -23.87 21.95 -3.86
C GLU A 226 -23.79 20.71 -4.77
N LYS A 227 -22.72 20.58 -5.55
CA LYS A 227 -22.48 19.39 -6.40
C LYS A 227 -22.22 18.13 -5.57
N ILE A 228 -21.55 18.27 -4.43
CA ILE A 228 -21.33 17.17 -3.47
C ILE A 228 -22.66 16.75 -2.83
N LYS A 229 -23.53 17.71 -2.49
CA LYS A 229 -24.88 17.42 -2.00
C LYS A 229 -25.70 16.63 -3.01
N ILE A 230 -25.64 17.01 -4.30
CA ILE A 230 -26.30 16.24 -5.36
C ILE A 230 -25.74 14.81 -5.39
N LEU A 231 -24.42 14.61 -5.41
CA LEU A 231 -23.82 13.26 -5.38
C LEU A 231 -24.28 12.42 -4.17
N ASN A 232 -24.44 13.03 -2.99
CA ASN A 232 -25.02 12.36 -1.82
C ASN A 232 -26.47 11.93 -2.06
N ASP A 233 -27.30 12.81 -2.63
CA ASP A 233 -28.69 12.49 -2.97
C ASP A 233 -28.78 11.32 -3.97
N ILE A 234 -27.87 11.27 -4.97
CA ILE A 234 -27.78 10.13 -5.91
C ILE A 234 -27.47 8.84 -5.15
N TYR A 235 -26.50 8.88 -4.24
CA TYR A 235 -26.07 7.69 -3.49
C TYR A 235 -27.18 7.12 -2.61
N GLU A 236 -27.98 7.99 -2.00
CA GLU A 236 -29.07 7.60 -1.10
C GLU A 236 -30.30 7.06 -1.83
N LYS A 237 -30.71 7.74 -2.91
CA LYS A 237 -31.94 7.41 -3.64
C LYS A 237 -31.75 6.30 -4.67
N SER A 238 -30.53 6.04 -5.13
CA SER A 238 -30.28 4.97 -6.10
C SER A 238 -30.45 3.58 -5.48
N THR A 239 -31.07 2.66 -6.21
CA THR A 239 -31.12 1.22 -5.87
C THR A 239 -30.08 0.41 -6.65
N GLU A 240 -29.51 0.97 -7.71
CA GLU A 240 -28.60 0.29 -8.62
C GLU A 240 -27.15 0.23 -8.11
N GLY A 241 -26.54 -0.95 -8.19
CA GLY A 241 -25.16 -1.17 -7.75
C GLY A 241 -24.13 -0.38 -8.56
N ASN A 242 -24.35 -0.21 -9.86
CA ASN A 242 -23.43 0.49 -10.76
C ASN A 242 -23.34 1.98 -10.46
N ILE A 243 -24.49 2.64 -10.28
CA ILE A 243 -24.58 4.05 -9.90
C ILE A 243 -23.95 4.28 -8.53
N LYS A 244 -24.27 3.45 -7.52
CA LYS A 244 -23.65 3.52 -6.19
C LYS A 244 -22.13 3.38 -6.23
N ASN A 245 -21.61 2.47 -7.06
CA ASN A 245 -20.18 2.28 -7.22
C ASN A 245 -19.52 3.47 -7.93
N ALA A 246 -20.17 4.07 -8.92
CA ALA A 246 -19.69 5.27 -9.60
C ALA A 246 -19.63 6.49 -8.65
N VAL A 247 -20.65 6.68 -7.81
CA VAL A 247 -20.65 7.75 -6.78
C VAL A 247 -19.55 7.50 -5.74
N LYS A 248 -19.39 6.25 -5.25
CA LYS A 248 -18.29 5.90 -4.31
C LYS A 248 -16.90 6.19 -4.89
N LYS A 249 -16.67 5.85 -6.16
CA LYS A 249 -15.41 6.16 -6.87
C LYS A 249 -15.19 7.67 -6.98
N SER A 250 -16.25 8.44 -7.17
CA SER A 250 -16.20 9.91 -7.22
C SER A 250 -15.89 10.50 -5.85
N PHE A 251 -16.54 10.04 -4.78
CA PHE A 251 -16.23 10.44 -3.40
C PHE A 251 -14.79 10.11 -3.02
N PHE A 252 -14.28 8.93 -3.38
CA PHE A 252 -12.89 8.57 -3.10
C PHE A 252 -11.90 9.52 -3.79
N ALA A 253 -12.12 9.83 -5.07
CA ALA A 253 -11.28 10.76 -5.81
C ALA A 253 -11.36 12.19 -5.27
N LEU A 254 -12.51 12.62 -4.76
CA LEU A 254 -12.70 13.93 -4.13
C LEU A 254 -12.05 14.00 -2.74
N LYS A 255 -12.14 12.93 -1.92
CA LYS A 255 -11.41 12.83 -0.63
C LYS A 255 -9.90 12.87 -0.83
N GLN A 256 -9.36 12.22 -1.87
CA GLN A 256 -7.94 12.31 -2.24
C GLN A 256 -7.50 13.74 -2.62
N LYS A 257 -8.41 14.54 -3.16
CA LYS A 257 -8.18 15.96 -3.48
C LYS A 257 -8.40 16.90 -2.29
N GLY A 258 -8.67 16.38 -1.09
CA GLY A 258 -8.81 17.16 0.15
C GLY A 258 -10.22 17.69 0.43
N PHE A 259 -11.25 17.27 -0.31
CA PHE A 259 -12.63 17.66 -0.03
C PHE A 259 -13.23 16.84 1.11
N ILE A 260 -13.84 17.53 2.08
CA ILE A 260 -14.60 16.91 3.16
C ILE A 260 -15.97 16.51 2.61
N ILE A 261 -16.27 15.21 2.62
CA ILE A 261 -17.54 14.66 2.12
C ILE A 261 -18.20 13.97 3.30
N GLU A 262 -19.23 14.60 3.84
CA GLU A 262 -20.13 14.01 4.82
C GLU A 262 -21.19 13.20 4.07
N THR A 263 -21.15 11.88 4.17
CA THR A 263 -22.22 11.02 3.64
C THR A 263 -23.26 10.75 4.73
N ALA A 264 -24.56 10.63 4.44
CA ALA A 264 -25.56 10.42 5.51
C ALA A 264 -25.43 9.09 6.26
N LYS A 265 -24.64 8.13 5.75
CA LYS A 265 -24.23 6.94 6.52
C LYS A 265 -23.23 7.26 7.64
N GLU A 266 -22.53 8.39 7.57
CA GLU A 266 -21.65 8.90 8.64
C GLU A 266 -22.46 9.68 9.69
N LYS A 267 -23.60 10.31 9.35
CA LYS A 267 -24.48 11.01 10.32
C LYS A 267 -25.29 10.12 11.26
N LYS A 268 -25.45 8.82 10.95
CA LYS A 268 -26.13 7.84 11.83
C LYS A 268 -25.16 6.99 12.67
N LYS A 269 -23.89 7.38 12.75
CA LYS A 269 -22.88 6.75 13.61
C LYS A 269 -22.39 7.71 14.70
N GLU A 270 -23.34 8.30 15.43
CA GLU A 270 -23.08 8.55 16.84
C GLU A 270 -23.45 7.27 17.60
N GLU A 271 -22.49 6.77 18.37
CA GLU A 271 -22.55 5.56 19.22
C GLU A 271 -22.65 4.20 18.50
N SER A 272 -21.61 3.84 17.75
CA SER A 272 -21.19 2.43 17.59
C SER A 272 -19.72 2.37 17.11
N PRO A 273 -18.95 1.34 17.50
CA PRO A 273 -17.49 1.40 17.55
C PRO A 273 -16.89 1.64 16.17
N VAL A 274 -15.91 2.54 16.14
CA VAL A 274 -15.10 2.90 14.98
C VAL A 274 -14.55 1.60 14.38
N PHE A 275 -15.07 1.19 13.22
CA PHE A 275 -14.32 0.32 12.31
C PHE A 275 -13.12 1.13 11.80
N LYS A 276 -12.07 1.18 12.63
CA LYS A 276 -10.73 1.42 12.12
C LYS A 276 -10.52 0.30 11.09
N PRO A 277 -10.10 0.58 9.83
CA PRO A 277 -9.48 -0.49 9.07
C PRO A 277 -8.45 -1.10 10.01
N HIS A 278 -8.51 -2.42 10.25
CA HIS A 278 -7.48 -3.07 11.02
C HIS A 278 -6.19 -2.65 10.33
N ALA A 279 -5.34 -1.87 11.03
CA ALA A 279 -3.97 -1.70 10.58
C ALA A 279 -3.50 -3.13 10.30
N PRO A 280 -3.01 -3.43 9.08
CA PRO A 280 -2.61 -4.80 8.75
C PRO A 280 -1.78 -5.32 9.91
N LYS A 281 -2.26 -6.35 10.61
CA LYS A 281 -1.52 -6.88 11.76
C LYS A 281 -0.25 -7.50 11.19
N GLY A 282 0.91 -7.14 11.74
CA GLY A 282 2.15 -7.80 11.37
C GLY A 282 2.05 -9.30 11.61
N GLU A 283 2.60 -10.08 10.69
CA GLU A 283 2.71 -11.54 10.82
C GLU A 283 3.93 -11.86 11.71
N GLY A 284 3.84 -12.89 12.56
CA GLY A 284 4.92 -13.31 13.46
C GLY A 284 5.08 -14.82 13.50
N TYR A 285 6.30 -15.29 13.70
CA TYR A 285 6.66 -16.70 13.77
C TYR A 285 7.77 -16.89 14.80
N LEU A 286 7.72 -17.99 15.54
CA LEU A 286 8.75 -18.38 16.50
C LEU A 286 9.12 -19.84 16.30
N SER A 287 10.41 -20.16 16.41
CA SER A 287 10.88 -21.54 16.36
C SER A 287 10.76 -22.25 17.71
N ILE A 288 10.94 -23.56 17.69
CA ILE A 288 11.38 -24.28 18.89
C ILE A 288 12.76 -23.77 19.32
N ILE A 289 13.11 -23.98 20.59
CA ILE A 289 14.44 -23.69 21.12
C ILE A 289 15.40 -24.76 20.58
N ASP A 290 16.46 -24.31 19.90
CA ASP A 290 17.49 -25.18 19.34
C ASP A 290 18.40 -25.78 20.44
N PRO A 291 19.21 -26.81 20.13
CA PRO A 291 20.09 -27.45 21.11
C PRO A 291 21.09 -26.51 21.80
N ASP A 292 21.39 -25.34 21.24
CA ASP A 292 22.27 -24.33 21.82
C ASP A 292 21.50 -23.32 22.70
N GLY A 293 20.19 -23.50 22.83
CA GLY A 293 19.32 -22.65 23.65
C GLY A 293 18.79 -21.42 22.92
N ASN A 294 18.97 -21.33 21.60
CA ASN A 294 18.51 -20.20 20.80
C ASN A 294 17.11 -20.42 20.24
N GLN A 295 16.37 -19.33 20.09
CA GLN A 295 15.07 -19.30 19.45
C GLN A 295 15.07 -18.26 18.33
N LEU A 296 14.62 -18.67 17.15
CA LEU A 296 14.42 -17.79 16.01
C LEU A 296 13.06 -17.11 16.10
N LEU A 297 13.07 -15.79 15.99
CA LEU A 297 11.89 -14.96 15.80
C LEU A 297 11.89 -14.40 14.38
N VAL A 298 10.78 -14.51 13.68
CA VAL A 298 10.58 -13.89 12.36
C VAL A 298 9.27 -13.12 12.39
N PHE A 299 9.30 -11.81 12.14
CA PHE A 299 8.07 -11.02 12.15
C PHE A 299 8.12 -9.86 11.17
N THR A 300 6.95 -9.34 10.81
CA THR A 300 6.82 -8.21 9.91
C THR A 300 6.16 -7.02 10.58
N ILE A 301 6.50 -5.83 10.09
CA ILE A 301 5.75 -4.60 10.37
C ILE A 301 5.24 -4.06 9.03
N PRO A 302 3.95 -3.70 8.92
CA PRO A 302 3.43 -3.13 7.68
C PRO A 302 4.06 -1.77 7.43
N PRO A 303 4.38 -1.42 6.18
CA PRO A 303 4.93 -0.10 5.88
C PRO A 303 3.89 0.99 6.17
N VAL A 304 4.35 2.09 6.76
CA VAL A 304 3.54 3.28 7.07
C VAL A 304 3.17 4.08 5.82
N LYS A 305 3.75 3.77 4.65
CA LYS A 305 3.52 4.46 3.36
C LYS A 305 3.32 3.47 2.21
N LEU A 306 2.66 3.94 1.14
CA LEU A 306 2.12 3.25 -0.07
C LEU A 306 3.05 2.27 -0.86
N SER A 307 4.16 1.81 -0.30
CA SER A 307 5.02 0.78 -0.90
C SER A 307 4.41 -0.61 -0.75
N HIS A 308 4.61 -1.47 -1.76
CA HIS A 308 4.15 -2.86 -1.76
C HIS A 308 5.06 -3.82 -0.94
N GLY A 309 5.99 -3.28 -0.16
CA GLY A 309 6.95 -4.02 0.67
C GLY A 309 6.43 -4.32 2.08
N VAL A 310 7.15 -5.17 2.80
CA VAL A 310 7.08 -5.35 4.26
C VAL A 310 8.51 -5.35 4.78
N ILE A 311 8.72 -4.81 5.98
CA ILE A 311 10.00 -4.97 6.67
C ILE A 311 9.92 -6.29 7.42
N CYS A 312 10.75 -7.24 7.03
CA CYS A 312 10.92 -8.52 7.69
C CYS A 312 12.06 -8.41 8.69
N PHE A 313 11.76 -8.70 9.95
CA PHE A 313 12.71 -8.80 11.03
C PHE A 313 12.99 -10.27 11.31
N GLN A 314 14.26 -10.59 11.49
CA GLN A 314 14.74 -11.89 11.92
C GLN A 314 15.65 -11.67 13.12
N ALA A 315 15.34 -12.32 14.24
CA ALA A 315 16.13 -12.23 15.45
C ALA A 315 16.41 -13.63 16.01
N VAL A 316 17.63 -13.85 16.48
CA VAL A 316 17.99 -15.03 17.25
C VAL A 316 18.14 -14.59 18.70
N ILE A 317 17.28 -15.12 19.58
CA ILE A 317 17.30 -14.81 21.01
C ILE A 317 17.74 -16.03 21.81
N ASN A 318 18.33 -15.78 22.97
CA ASN A 318 18.69 -16.79 23.96
C ASN A 318 18.21 -16.29 25.32
N TYR A 319 17.52 -17.14 26.09
CA TYR A 319 16.89 -16.71 27.35
C TYR A 319 17.88 -16.40 28.47
N ASP A 320 19.11 -16.92 28.37
CA ASP A 320 20.21 -16.68 29.31
C ASP A 320 21.07 -15.47 28.89
N GLU A 321 21.28 -15.29 27.58
CA GLU A 321 22.28 -14.34 27.05
C GLU A 321 21.69 -13.12 26.31
N GLY A 322 20.38 -13.13 26.03
CA GLY A 322 19.70 -12.06 25.31
C GLY A 322 19.74 -12.22 23.78
N ILE A 323 19.88 -11.12 23.04
CA ILE A 323 19.85 -11.11 21.58
C ILE A 323 21.22 -11.54 21.02
N LYS A 324 21.24 -12.62 20.25
CA LYS A 324 22.44 -13.16 19.59
C LYS A 324 22.67 -12.62 18.18
N ASP A 325 21.60 -12.52 17.39
CA ASP A 325 21.64 -11.95 16.04
C ASP A 325 20.34 -11.19 15.76
N PHE A 326 20.41 -10.15 14.93
CA PHE A 326 19.26 -9.36 14.52
C PHE A 326 19.46 -8.78 13.12
N ARG A 327 18.47 -8.96 12.25
CA ARG A 327 18.46 -8.48 10.87
C ARG A 327 17.10 -7.92 10.50
N ALA A 328 17.11 -6.84 9.72
CA ALA A 328 15.92 -6.26 9.12
C ALA A 328 16.12 -6.12 7.61
N VAL A 329 15.15 -6.60 6.82
CA VAL A 329 15.22 -6.56 5.36
C VAL A 329 13.87 -6.14 4.80
N GLU A 330 13.87 -5.18 3.88
CA GLU A 330 12.68 -4.85 3.10
C GLU A 330 12.48 -5.89 1.99
N ILE A 331 11.34 -6.57 2.01
CA ILE A 331 11.00 -7.61 1.03
C ILE A 331 9.56 -7.46 0.56
N THR A 332 9.23 -8.02 -0.61
CA THR A 332 7.83 -8.04 -1.07
C THR A 332 7.00 -9.02 -0.25
N LYS A 333 5.68 -8.79 -0.13
CA LYS A 333 4.77 -9.76 0.54
C LYS A 333 4.85 -11.17 -0.05
N LYS A 334 5.06 -11.28 -1.38
CA LYS A 334 5.24 -12.57 -2.06
C LYS A 334 6.52 -13.27 -1.59
N ASN A 335 7.63 -12.53 -1.51
CA ASN A 335 8.90 -13.08 -1.06
C ASN A 335 8.86 -13.48 0.42
N PHE A 336 8.19 -12.70 1.27
CA PHE A 336 7.98 -13.08 2.68
C PHE A 336 7.20 -14.39 2.80
N LYS A 337 6.07 -14.51 2.09
CA LYS A 337 5.29 -15.75 2.08
C LYS A 337 6.11 -16.95 1.62
N ASN A 338 6.89 -16.80 0.55
CA ASN A 338 7.78 -17.87 0.07
C ASN A 338 8.85 -18.23 1.11
N TYR A 339 9.44 -17.24 1.78
CA TYR A 339 10.41 -17.45 2.85
C TYR A 339 9.81 -18.25 4.02
N ILE A 340 8.62 -17.86 4.49
CA ILE A 340 7.91 -18.58 5.55
C ILE A 340 7.50 -19.99 5.12
N ILE A 341 7.01 -20.18 3.88
CA ILE A 341 6.69 -21.51 3.35
C ILE A 341 7.93 -22.41 3.34
N ASN A 342 9.09 -21.87 2.95
CA ASN A 342 10.34 -22.62 2.96
C ASN A 342 10.78 -22.99 4.39
N LEU A 343 10.60 -22.09 5.36
CA LEU A 343 10.87 -22.37 6.78
C LEU A 343 9.93 -23.43 7.34
N LEU A 344 8.61 -23.30 7.13
CA LEU A 344 7.61 -24.26 7.56
C LEU A 344 7.76 -25.62 6.87
N GLY A 345 8.27 -25.64 5.64
CA GLY A 345 8.55 -26.86 4.89
C GLY A 345 9.78 -27.63 5.35
N ASN A 346 10.65 -27.03 6.18
CA ASN A 346 11.85 -27.68 6.68
C ASN A 346 11.52 -28.57 7.89
N LYS A 347 11.47 -29.88 7.68
CA LYS A 347 11.17 -30.86 8.75
C LYS A 347 12.18 -30.89 9.90
N ASN A 348 13.38 -30.38 9.68
CA ASN A 348 14.44 -30.34 10.70
C ASN A 348 14.36 -29.08 11.56
N PHE A 349 13.43 -28.16 11.27
CA PHE A 349 13.32 -26.88 11.94
C PHE A 349 11.85 -26.55 12.24
N LEU A 350 11.44 -26.76 13.49
CA LEU A 350 10.06 -26.53 13.92
C LEU A 350 9.82 -25.04 14.15
N ILE A 351 8.88 -24.46 13.41
CA ILE A 351 8.47 -23.06 13.51
C ILE A 351 6.95 -22.94 13.48
N VAL A 352 6.38 -22.07 14.31
CA VAL A 352 4.93 -21.91 14.47
C VAL A 352 4.53 -20.45 14.32
N GLU A 353 3.29 -20.24 13.85
CA GLU A 353 2.72 -18.91 13.68
C GLU A 353 2.29 -18.29 15.03
N THR A 354 2.56 -16.99 15.17
CA THR A 354 2.20 -16.13 16.30
C THR A 354 1.89 -14.71 15.81
N THR A 355 1.78 -13.75 16.72
CA THR A 355 1.61 -12.33 16.38
C THR A 355 2.96 -11.62 16.32
N SER A 356 3.09 -10.63 15.44
CA SER A 356 4.27 -9.74 15.42
C SER A 356 4.51 -9.07 16.78
N ASP A 357 3.44 -8.72 17.49
CA ASP A 357 3.52 -8.12 18.82
C ASP A 357 4.15 -9.05 19.86
N TYR A 358 3.88 -10.36 19.78
CA TYR A 358 4.51 -11.32 20.68
C TYR A 358 5.99 -11.49 20.39
N CYS A 359 6.39 -11.53 19.11
CA CYS A 359 7.80 -11.55 18.73
C CYS A 359 8.54 -10.29 19.25
N LYS A 360 7.93 -9.10 19.11
CA LYS A 360 8.49 -7.85 19.66
C LYS A 360 8.60 -7.90 21.18
N TYR A 361 7.62 -8.49 21.87
CA TYR A 361 7.66 -8.69 23.32
C TYR A 361 8.83 -9.58 23.76
N LEU A 362 9.00 -10.76 23.13
CA LEU A 362 10.13 -11.66 23.40
C LEU A 362 11.48 -11.00 23.10
N LEU A 363 11.55 -10.25 22.00
CA LEU A 363 12.74 -9.50 21.64
C LEU A 363 13.09 -8.44 22.68
N LYS A 364 12.10 -7.71 23.20
CA LYS A 364 12.30 -6.69 24.25
C LYS A 364 12.74 -7.30 25.57
N GLU A 365 12.17 -8.45 25.97
CA GLU A 365 12.61 -9.21 27.14
C GLU A 365 14.08 -9.65 26.99
N SER A 366 14.45 -10.13 25.80
CA SER A 366 15.80 -10.54 25.48
C SER A 366 16.77 -9.36 25.45
N ALA A 367 16.36 -8.21 24.91
CA ALA A 367 17.13 -6.98 24.88
C ALA A 367 17.53 -6.51 26.29
N ALA A 368 16.62 -6.64 27.27
CA ALA A 368 16.89 -6.27 28.66
C ALA A 368 17.99 -7.12 29.32
N LYS A 369 18.24 -8.34 28.81
CA LYS A 369 19.30 -9.25 29.26
C LYS A 369 20.59 -9.12 28.44
N THR A 370 20.56 -8.39 27.33
CA THR A 370 21.68 -8.31 26.40
C THR A 370 22.70 -7.28 26.87
N GLN A 371 23.94 -7.70 27.14
CA GLN A 371 25.00 -6.76 27.54
C GLN A 371 25.38 -5.79 26.42
N THR A 372 25.44 -6.28 25.17
CA THR A 372 25.78 -5.48 23.99
C THR A 372 24.87 -5.86 22.84
N PRO A 373 23.74 -5.14 22.64
CA PRO A 373 22.80 -5.46 21.58
C PRO A 373 23.44 -5.39 20.18
N PRO A 374 23.07 -6.28 19.25
CA PRO A 374 23.54 -6.21 17.87
C PRO A 374 23.22 -4.86 17.22
N GLN A 375 24.13 -4.34 16.39
CA GLN A 375 23.99 -3.04 15.74
C GLN A 375 22.66 -2.90 14.97
N GLY A 376 22.24 -3.95 14.26
CA GLY A 376 20.97 -3.95 13.53
C GLY A 376 19.74 -3.76 14.42
N TYR A 377 19.78 -4.24 15.68
CA TYR A 377 18.70 -4.04 16.64
C TYR A 377 18.64 -2.57 17.07
N ILE A 378 19.79 -1.96 17.36
CA ILE A 378 19.90 -0.55 17.76
C ILE A 378 19.34 0.37 16.66
N GLU A 379 19.70 0.11 15.40
CA GLU A 379 19.23 0.88 14.24
C GLU A 379 17.72 0.76 14.03
N CYS A 380 17.15 -0.40 14.35
CA CYS A 380 15.73 -0.69 14.14
C CYS A 380 14.85 -0.38 15.35
N GLN A 381 15.42 -0.03 16.51
CA GLN A 381 14.68 0.26 17.74
C GLN A 381 13.52 1.25 17.56
N PRO A 382 13.63 2.36 16.78
CA PRO A 382 12.53 3.29 16.57
C PRO A 382 11.29 2.66 15.89
N PHE A 383 11.47 1.55 15.16
CA PHE A 383 10.39 0.82 14.51
C PHE A 383 9.77 -0.27 15.40
N LEU A 384 10.48 -0.66 16.47
CA LEU A 384 10.08 -1.73 17.40
C LEU A 384 9.37 -1.18 18.65
N ASP A 385 9.64 0.08 19.02
CA ASP A 385 9.12 0.73 20.22
C ASP A 385 7.66 1.18 20.06
N GLU A 386 6.72 0.24 20.16
CA GLU A 386 5.29 0.53 20.31
C GLU A 386 4.90 0.58 21.80
N LYS A 387 4.32 1.72 22.22
CA LYS A 387 4.00 2.02 23.64
C LYS A 387 3.00 1.09 24.31
N ASN A 388 2.33 0.20 23.57
CA ASN A 388 1.23 -0.62 24.07
C ASN A 388 1.48 -2.14 24.01
N ILE A 389 2.70 -2.60 23.69
CA ILE A 389 3.00 -4.04 23.66
C ILE A 389 3.33 -4.51 25.07
N HIS A 390 2.36 -5.15 25.71
CA HIS A 390 2.51 -5.81 26.99
C HIS A 390 1.74 -7.13 26.99
N PHE A 391 2.38 -8.18 27.47
CA PHE A 391 1.78 -9.47 27.73
C PHE A 391 1.95 -9.78 29.21
N GLU A 392 0.85 -9.99 29.92
CA GLU A 392 0.86 -10.37 31.33
C GLU A 392 1.38 -11.80 31.52
N GLN A 393 1.17 -12.66 30.51
CA GLN A 393 1.55 -14.08 30.53
C GLN A 393 1.96 -14.56 29.12
N PRO A 394 2.76 -15.63 29.02
CA PRO A 394 3.07 -16.31 27.76
C PRO A 394 1.81 -16.78 27.01
N LEU A 395 1.90 -16.91 25.68
CA LEU A 395 0.72 -17.22 24.85
C LEU A 395 0.04 -18.56 25.15
N ILE A 396 0.77 -19.54 25.68
CA ILE A 396 0.19 -20.85 26.01
C ILE A 396 -1.00 -20.73 26.98
N TYR A 397 -0.99 -19.74 27.89
CA TYR A 397 -2.08 -19.53 28.85
C TYR A 397 -3.39 -19.04 28.21
N GLN A 398 -3.36 -18.60 26.95
CA GLN A 398 -4.57 -18.32 26.16
C GLN A 398 -5.24 -19.61 25.65
N ASN A 399 -4.49 -20.72 25.60
CA ASN A 399 -4.94 -22.00 25.09
C ASN A 399 -5.19 -23.02 26.19
N ILE A 400 -4.39 -23.00 27.25
CA ILE A 400 -4.49 -23.93 28.38
C ILE A 400 -4.48 -23.11 29.67
N SER A 401 -5.55 -23.22 30.46
CA SER A 401 -5.65 -22.45 31.71
C SER A 401 -4.81 -23.04 32.84
N HIS A 402 -4.36 -22.18 33.76
CA HIS A 402 -3.61 -22.60 34.94
C HIS A 402 -4.40 -23.60 35.81
N GLU A 403 -5.70 -23.38 35.98
CA GLU A 403 -6.60 -24.25 36.77
C GLU A 403 -6.79 -25.61 36.12
N GLU A 404 -6.93 -25.67 34.78
CA GLU A 404 -7.04 -26.93 34.05
C GLU A 404 -5.83 -27.83 34.32
N ILE A 405 -4.62 -27.27 34.24
CA ILE A 405 -3.38 -28.02 34.45
C ILE A 405 -3.20 -28.45 35.90
N LYS A 406 -3.57 -27.60 36.87
CA LYS A 406 -3.51 -27.97 38.30
C LYS A 406 -4.35 -29.18 38.67
N THR A 407 -5.46 -29.39 37.97
CA THR A 407 -6.33 -30.55 38.22
C THR A 407 -5.81 -31.86 37.59
N LYS A 408 -4.76 -31.79 36.75
CA LYS A 408 -4.17 -32.96 36.10
C LYS A 408 -3.16 -33.65 37.02
N ASN A 409 -3.29 -34.96 37.10
CA ASN A 409 -2.33 -35.82 37.79
C ASN A 409 -1.43 -36.50 36.76
N PHE A 410 -0.31 -35.85 36.43
CA PHE A 410 0.74 -36.46 35.63
C PHE A 410 1.72 -37.20 36.52
N SER A 411 2.19 -38.38 36.10
CA SER A 411 3.21 -39.11 36.85
C SER A 411 4.59 -38.47 36.63
N GLU A 412 5.47 -38.59 37.63
CA GLU A 412 6.86 -38.13 37.52
C GLU A 412 7.58 -38.77 36.31
N SER A 413 7.29 -40.03 36.02
CA SER A 413 7.84 -40.74 34.86
C SER A 413 7.46 -40.09 33.53
N GLN A 414 6.21 -39.63 33.37
CA GLN A 414 5.76 -38.93 32.16
C GLN A 414 6.49 -37.61 31.98
N ILE A 415 6.70 -36.88 33.08
CA ILE A 415 7.39 -35.59 33.07
C ILE A 415 8.87 -35.77 32.71
N ILE A 416 9.54 -36.77 33.29
CA ILE A 416 10.94 -37.08 32.96
C ILE A 416 11.07 -37.52 31.50
N GLN A 417 10.10 -38.25 30.97
CA GLN A 417 10.10 -38.68 29.56
C GLN A 417 10.05 -37.52 28.57
N LEU A 418 9.55 -36.34 28.95
CA LEU A 418 9.63 -35.14 28.12
C LEU A 418 11.07 -34.80 27.73
N LEU A 419 12.04 -35.02 28.61
CA LEU A 419 13.44 -34.74 28.30
C LEU A 419 14.00 -35.62 27.18
N ASN A 420 13.29 -36.67 26.76
CA ASN A 420 13.71 -37.60 25.70
C ASN A 420 13.13 -37.26 24.32
N ILE A 421 12.22 -36.30 24.20
CA ILE A 421 11.68 -35.91 22.90
C ILE A 421 12.55 -34.83 22.23
N PRO A 422 12.63 -34.78 20.88
CA PRO A 422 13.51 -33.84 20.17
C PRO A 422 13.26 -32.37 20.51
N GLU A 423 12.01 -31.98 20.77
CA GLU A 423 11.65 -30.59 21.09
C GLU A 423 12.24 -30.07 22.41
N PHE A 424 12.71 -30.96 23.27
CA PHE A 424 13.36 -30.62 24.54
C PHE A 424 14.89 -30.57 24.45
N GLU A 425 15.49 -30.84 23.28
CA GLU A 425 16.95 -30.80 23.13
C GLU A 425 17.56 -29.42 23.42
N GLY A 426 16.77 -28.34 23.27
CA GLY A 426 17.17 -26.98 23.63
C GLY A 426 16.98 -26.61 25.10
N LEU A 427 16.32 -27.47 25.88
CA LEU A 427 16.22 -27.31 27.32
C LEU A 427 17.52 -27.82 27.97
N ASN A 428 18.49 -26.92 28.15
CA ASN A 428 19.75 -27.24 28.82
C ASN A 428 20.09 -26.18 29.87
N VAL A 429 20.92 -26.60 30.83
CA VAL A 429 21.58 -25.68 31.76
C VAL A 429 22.79 -25.04 31.08
N ASN A 430 23.03 -23.75 31.34
CA ASN A 430 24.18 -23.02 30.82
C ASN A 430 25.49 -23.78 31.07
N PRO A 431 26.28 -24.10 30.02
CA PRO A 431 27.53 -24.87 30.14
C PRO A 431 28.52 -24.31 31.15
N VAL A 432 28.63 -22.98 31.25
CA VAL A 432 29.56 -22.30 32.17
C VAL A 432 29.23 -22.62 33.64
N ARG A 433 27.94 -22.82 33.96
CA ARG A 433 27.50 -23.14 35.33
C ARG A 433 27.77 -24.59 35.73
N ILE A 434 27.85 -25.49 34.74
CA ILE A 434 27.97 -26.94 34.98
C ILE A 434 29.36 -27.51 34.71
N GLU A 435 30.26 -26.71 34.12
CA GLU A 435 31.61 -27.14 33.74
C GLU A 435 32.37 -27.82 34.88
N LYS A 436 32.34 -27.23 36.08
CA LYS A 436 33.01 -27.80 37.26
C LYS A 436 32.46 -29.17 37.67
N TYR A 437 31.18 -29.44 37.40
CA TYR A 437 30.56 -30.72 37.72
C TYR A 437 30.80 -31.75 36.61
N THR A 438 30.95 -31.30 35.36
CA THR A 438 31.45 -32.14 34.27
C THR A 438 32.83 -32.69 34.60
N ASP A 439 33.75 -31.84 35.06
CA ASP A 439 35.11 -32.27 35.41
C ASP A 439 35.10 -33.24 36.61
N LYS A 440 34.33 -32.96 37.67
CA LYS A 440 34.13 -33.88 38.80
C LYS A 440 33.51 -35.22 38.37
N MET A 441 32.58 -35.22 37.41
CA MET A 441 31.97 -36.46 36.89
C MET A 441 33.01 -37.30 36.14
N GLU A 442 33.88 -36.69 35.32
CA GLU A 442 35.01 -37.36 34.67
C GLU A 442 35.95 -38.00 35.71
N GLU A 443 36.25 -37.31 36.81
CA GLU A 443 37.09 -37.84 37.90
C GLU A 443 36.45 -39.06 38.59
N ILE A 444 35.15 -39.04 38.87
CA ILE A 444 34.44 -40.15 39.51
C ILE A 444 34.44 -41.39 38.60
N GLU A 445 34.16 -41.21 37.32
CA GLU A 445 34.16 -42.29 36.34
C GLU A 445 35.56 -42.88 36.11
N GLY A 446 36.57 -42.01 35.97
CA GLY A 446 37.98 -42.37 35.78
C GLY A 446 38.67 -42.92 37.04
N SER A 447 38.02 -42.83 38.21
CA SER A 447 38.58 -43.30 39.47
C SER A 447 38.80 -44.81 39.46
N LYS A 448 40.07 -45.20 39.60
CA LYS A 448 40.50 -46.60 39.80
C LYS A 448 40.29 -47.07 41.24
N ILE A 449 40.02 -46.15 42.17
CA ILE A 449 39.85 -46.44 43.61
C ILE A 449 38.45 -47.01 43.88
N ILE A 450 37.45 -46.63 43.09
CA ILE A 450 36.09 -47.18 43.17
C ILE A 450 35.98 -48.35 42.19
N ILE A 451 36.02 -49.57 42.72
CA ILE A 451 36.06 -50.79 41.90
C ILE A 451 34.64 -51.24 41.50
N ASN A 452 33.60 -50.90 42.28
CA ASN A 452 32.23 -51.33 42.04
C ASN A 452 31.40 -50.25 41.29
N GLN A 453 30.73 -50.65 40.21
CA GLN A 453 29.85 -49.80 39.40
C GLN A 453 28.73 -49.15 40.23
N TYR A 454 28.15 -49.88 41.20
CA TYR A 454 27.11 -49.35 42.08
C TYR A 454 27.58 -48.14 42.90
N GLN A 455 28.81 -48.19 43.43
CA GLN A 455 29.40 -47.10 44.20
C GLN A 455 29.72 -45.87 43.33
N LYS A 456 29.99 -46.08 42.02
CA LYS A 456 30.17 -44.97 41.08
C LYS A 456 28.83 -44.27 40.80
N GLU A 457 27.77 -45.03 40.59
CA GLU A 457 26.42 -44.51 40.38
C GLU A 457 25.88 -43.74 41.58
N GLU A 458 26.14 -44.23 42.80
CA GLU A 458 25.81 -43.53 44.05
C GLU A 458 26.54 -42.17 44.12
N ARG A 459 27.86 -42.13 43.89
CA ARG A 459 28.61 -40.87 43.87
C ARG A 459 28.19 -39.90 42.78
N ILE A 460 27.82 -40.41 41.60
CA ILE A 460 27.27 -39.57 40.54
C ILE A 460 25.94 -38.97 41.00
N THR A 461 25.08 -39.76 41.66
CA THR A 461 23.81 -39.28 42.19
C THR A 461 24.02 -38.20 43.25
N ASP A 462 24.96 -38.40 44.18
CA ASP A 462 25.34 -37.41 45.19
C ASP A 462 25.89 -36.12 44.55
N LEU A 463 26.72 -36.25 43.51
CA LEU A 463 27.26 -35.11 42.75
C LEU A 463 26.13 -34.30 42.10
N ILE A 464 25.14 -34.98 41.47
CA ILE A 464 23.99 -34.30 40.85
C ILE A 464 23.14 -33.59 41.91
N PHE A 465 22.94 -34.21 43.08
CA PHE A 465 22.20 -33.62 44.19
C PHE A 465 22.92 -32.39 44.80
N GLU A 466 24.24 -32.45 44.95
CA GLU A 466 25.04 -31.28 45.36
C GLU A 466 24.97 -30.17 44.30
N ALA A 467 25.11 -30.55 43.02
CA ALA A 467 25.09 -29.62 41.91
C ALA A 467 23.75 -28.92 41.73
N SER A 468 22.64 -29.62 41.95
CA SER A 468 21.30 -29.04 41.76
C SER A 468 21.05 -27.85 42.68
N LYS A 469 21.58 -27.87 43.91
CA LYS A 469 21.43 -26.78 44.88
C LYS A 469 22.16 -25.51 44.47
N GLU A 470 23.26 -25.64 43.75
CA GLU A 470 24.08 -24.49 43.35
C GLU A 470 23.69 -23.96 41.97
N VAL A 471 23.35 -24.85 41.04
CA VAL A 471 23.07 -24.51 39.64
C VAL A 471 21.69 -23.85 39.46
N PHE A 472 20.71 -24.31 40.22
CA PHE A 472 19.33 -23.85 40.11
C PHE A 472 19.05 -22.73 41.13
N ASP A 473 19.39 -21.50 40.76
CA ASP A 473 19.04 -20.29 41.49
C ASP A 473 17.67 -19.72 41.05
N ILE A 474 17.24 -18.61 41.67
CA ILE A 474 15.98 -17.93 41.32
C ILE A 474 15.94 -17.46 39.85
N ASN A 475 17.08 -17.11 39.26
CA ASN A 475 17.15 -16.66 37.87
C ASN A 475 17.04 -17.83 36.90
N THR A 476 17.66 -18.98 37.24
CA THR A 476 17.50 -20.24 36.50
C THR A 476 16.06 -20.70 36.55
N LYS A 477 15.39 -20.57 37.70
CA LYS A 477 13.97 -20.91 37.87
C LYS A 477 13.10 -20.19 36.85
N GLU A 478 13.17 -18.85 36.83
CA GLU A 478 12.34 -18.04 35.91
C GLU A 478 12.69 -18.31 34.45
N THR A 479 13.98 -18.46 34.14
CA THR A 479 14.43 -18.78 32.78
C THR A 479 13.93 -20.15 32.31
N LEU A 480 13.98 -21.15 33.19
CA LEU A 480 13.54 -22.51 32.87
C LEU A 480 12.03 -22.58 32.71
N LYS A 481 11.29 -21.93 33.61
CA LYS A 481 9.84 -21.74 33.48
C LYS A 481 9.50 -21.13 32.13
N ARG A 482 10.17 -20.02 31.77
CA ARG A 482 9.95 -19.33 30.50
C ARG A 482 10.21 -20.24 29.30
N LYS A 483 11.33 -20.97 29.28
CA LYS A 483 11.64 -21.94 28.22
C LYS A 483 10.56 -23.02 28.10
N LEU A 484 10.10 -23.58 29.21
CA LEU A 484 9.06 -24.62 29.23
C LEU A 484 7.70 -24.11 28.73
N GLU A 485 7.32 -22.89 29.08
CA GLU A 485 6.09 -22.25 28.60
C GLU A 485 6.12 -22.04 27.08
N GLU A 486 7.28 -21.67 26.53
CA GLU A 486 7.46 -21.43 25.10
C GLU A 486 7.54 -22.75 24.30
N ILE A 487 8.23 -23.76 24.84
CA ILE A 487 8.19 -25.13 24.30
C ILE A 487 6.77 -25.66 24.30
N SER A 488 6.02 -25.47 25.40
CA SER A 488 4.61 -25.87 25.49
C SER A 488 3.75 -25.19 24.43
N PHE A 489 3.94 -23.88 24.19
CA PHE A 489 3.25 -23.17 23.12
C PHE A 489 3.52 -23.77 21.73
N VAL A 490 4.78 -24.09 21.42
CA VAL A 490 5.16 -24.70 20.15
C VAL A 490 4.56 -26.10 19.99
N LEU A 491 4.62 -26.93 21.04
CA LEU A 491 4.02 -28.28 21.04
C LEU A 491 2.50 -28.23 20.83
N TYR A 492 1.83 -27.30 21.51
CA TYR A 492 0.39 -27.11 21.35
C TYR A 492 0.03 -26.72 19.90
N LYS A 493 0.75 -25.76 19.32
CA LYS A 493 0.53 -25.30 17.94
C LYS A 493 0.80 -26.36 16.88
N THR A 494 1.57 -27.39 17.23
CA THR A 494 1.93 -28.49 16.32
C THR A 494 1.08 -29.74 16.54
N GLY A 495 0.07 -29.66 17.42
CA GLY A 495 -0.88 -30.74 17.69
C GLY A 495 -0.42 -31.77 18.72
N LYS A 496 0.71 -31.54 19.39
CA LYS A 496 1.24 -32.38 20.49
C LYS A 496 0.70 -31.90 21.84
N GLU A 497 -0.62 -31.97 22.00
CA GLU A 497 -1.30 -31.34 23.14
C GLU A 497 -0.95 -31.95 24.50
N GLU A 498 -0.78 -33.28 24.59
CA GLU A 498 -0.46 -33.92 25.87
C GLU A 498 0.95 -33.59 26.33
N GLU A 499 1.93 -33.58 25.42
CA GLU A 499 3.29 -33.11 25.69
C GLU A 499 3.31 -31.62 26.05
N ALA A 500 2.48 -30.81 25.39
CA ALA A 500 2.32 -29.39 25.73
C ALA A 500 1.79 -29.21 27.17
N LYS A 501 0.77 -29.98 27.56
CA LYS A 501 0.21 -29.96 28.93
C LYS A 501 1.24 -30.41 29.98
N LEU A 502 1.99 -31.47 29.70
CA LEU A 502 3.09 -31.93 30.56
C LEU A 502 4.17 -30.86 30.72
N ALA A 503 4.56 -30.19 29.63
CA ALA A 503 5.56 -29.12 29.66
C ALA A 503 5.09 -27.94 30.52
N LEU A 504 3.83 -27.52 30.34
CA LEU A 504 3.22 -26.43 31.11
C LEU A 504 3.06 -26.81 32.59
N PHE A 505 2.61 -28.02 32.89
CA PHE A 505 2.54 -28.55 34.26
C PHE A 505 3.90 -28.50 34.94
N THR A 506 4.95 -28.88 34.23
CA THR A 506 6.33 -28.84 34.72
C THR A 506 6.77 -27.40 35.02
N ALA A 507 6.43 -26.44 34.13
CA ALA A 507 6.71 -25.02 34.35
C ALA A 507 6.02 -24.48 35.61
N ILE A 508 4.74 -24.81 35.81
CA ILE A 508 3.95 -24.40 36.98
C ILE A 508 4.52 -25.01 38.26
N ASN A 509 4.81 -26.32 38.27
CA ASN A 509 5.37 -26.99 39.45
C ASN A 509 6.71 -26.40 39.87
N ILE A 510 7.60 -26.13 38.92
CA ILE A 510 8.89 -25.46 39.19
C ILE A 510 8.64 -24.05 39.76
N SER A 511 7.62 -23.35 39.28
CA SER A 511 7.25 -22.02 39.76
C SER A 511 6.72 -22.02 41.20
N GLU A 512 5.88 -23.00 41.56
CA GLU A 512 5.20 -23.07 42.87
C GLU A 512 6.05 -23.72 43.97
N SER A 513 6.78 -24.79 43.65
CA SER A 513 7.63 -25.51 44.59
C SER A 513 9.04 -25.68 44.01
N PHE A 514 9.92 -24.76 44.39
CA PHE A 514 11.30 -24.75 43.91
C PHE A 514 12.26 -25.34 44.95
N GLU A 515 12.30 -26.66 45.01
CA GLU A 515 13.29 -27.45 45.74
C GLU A 515 14.07 -28.31 44.73
N PRO A 516 15.13 -27.76 44.08
CA PRO A 516 15.82 -28.41 42.98
C PRO A 516 16.30 -29.82 43.28
N GLU A 517 16.72 -30.06 44.52
CA GLU A 517 17.24 -31.33 45.00
C GLU A 517 16.16 -32.41 45.23
N LYS A 518 14.88 -32.02 45.28
CA LYS A 518 13.74 -32.96 45.42
C LYS A 518 12.95 -33.13 44.12
N ASN A 519 13.26 -32.33 43.10
CA ASN A 519 12.55 -32.34 41.83
C ASN A 519 13.29 -33.25 40.81
N LEU A 520 12.75 -34.45 40.59
CA LEU A 520 13.37 -35.44 39.70
C LEU A 520 13.58 -34.95 38.26
N PHE A 521 12.70 -34.06 37.77
CA PHE A 521 12.86 -33.46 36.44
C PHE A 521 14.10 -32.57 36.38
N LEU A 522 14.34 -31.75 37.41
CA LEU A 522 15.51 -30.87 37.48
C LEU A 522 16.81 -31.66 37.63
N LEU A 523 16.80 -32.73 38.43
CA LEU A 523 17.94 -33.63 38.58
C LEU A 523 18.30 -34.32 37.25
N GLU A 524 17.30 -34.86 36.54
CA GLU A 524 17.54 -35.51 35.24
C GLU A 524 17.96 -34.51 34.16
N LEU A 525 17.37 -33.31 34.14
CA LEU A 525 17.77 -32.22 33.25
C LEU A 525 19.25 -31.83 33.47
N LEU A 526 19.67 -31.71 34.72
CA LEU A 526 21.05 -31.38 35.08
C LEU A 526 22.01 -32.48 34.65
N LYS A 527 21.67 -33.74 34.94
CA LYS A 527 22.45 -34.90 34.52
C LYS A 527 22.63 -34.93 33.00
N LYS A 528 21.54 -34.77 32.23
CA LYS A 528 21.60 -34.70 30.77
C LYS A 528 22.45 -33.54 30.27
N SER A 529 22.33 -32.36 30.87
CA SER A 529 23.13 -31.19 30.49
C SER A 529 24.63 -31.44 30.72
N ILE A 530 25.01 -32.05 31.85
CA ILE A 530 26.40 -32.42 32.15
C ILE A 530 26.94 -33.43 31.13
N LEU A 531 26.18 -34.47 30.83
CA LEU A 531 26.56 -35.49 29.85
C LEU A 531 26.73 -34.90 28.45
N LYS A 532 25.90 -33.93 28.07
CA LYS A 532 26.00 -33.22 26.78
C LYS A 532 27.27 -32.36 26.70
N VAL A 533 27.61 -31.61 27.75
CA VAL A 533 28.86 -30.84 27.79
C VAL A 533 30.08 -31.76 27.72
N LYS A 534 30.02 -32.89 28.40
CA LYS A 534 31.06 -33.93 28.36
C LYS A 534 31.26 -34.46 26.93
N SER A 535 30.20 -34.85 26.24
CA SER A 535 30.33 -35.37 24.86
C SER A 535 30.94 -34.33 23.92
N ILE A 536 30.55 -33.05 24.06
CA ILE A 536 31.14 -31.95 23.28
C ILE A 536 32.64 -31.78 23.59
N LYS A 537 33.06 -31.88 24.87
CA LYS A 537 34.48 -31.85 25.26
C LYS A 537 35.26 -33.02 24.66
N GLU A 538 34.70 -34.22 24.68
CA GLU A 538 35.33 -35.42 24.11
C GLU A 538 35.50 -35.33 22.60
N ASP A 539 34.52 -34.82 21.87
CA ASP A 539 34.60 -34.67 20.42
C ASP A 539 35.63 -33.62 20.01
N ARG A 540 35.70 -32.49 20.74
CA ARG A 540 36.79 -31.50 20.55
C ARG A 540 38.18 -32.10 20.80
N ARG A 541 38.34 -32.93 21.84
CA ARG A 541 39.61 -33.62 22.14
C ARG A 541 40.03 -34.63 21.05
N LYS A 542 39.08 -35.20 20.29
CA LYS A 542 39.37 -36.10 19.16
C LYS A 542 39.76 -35.35 17.89
N GLU A 543 39.23 -34.14 17.71
CA GLU A 543 39.51 -33.29 16.55
C GLU A 543 40.84 -32.51 16.66
N GLU A 544 41.34 -32.26 17.88
CA GLU A 544 42.67 -31.69 18.10
C GLU A 544 43.76 -32.80 17.99
N PRO A 545 44.63 -32.80 16.97
CA PRO A 545 45.71 -33.78 16.87
C PRO A 545 46.67 -33.60 18.06
N SER A 546 46.90 -34.69 18.80
CA SER A 546 47.83 -34.69 19.93
C SER A 546 49.23 -34.26 19.48
N LEU A 547 49.68 -33.07 19.91
CA LEU A 547 51.01 -32.52 19.68
C LEU A 547 52.14 -33.26 20.43
N ILE A 548 51.87 -34.46 20.97
CA ILE A 548 52.88 -35.28 21.62
C ILE A 548 53.35 -36.35 20.63
N TYR A 549 54.45 -36.04 19.93
CA TYR A 549 55.34 -37.07 19.39
C TYR A 549 55.87 -37.87 20.58
N LYS A 550 55.44 -39.12 20.74
CA LYS A 550 56.09 -40.06 21.66
C LYS A 550 57.45 -40.45 21.05
N PRO A 551 58.56 -40.37 21.82
CA PRO A 551 59.91 -40.67 21.35
C PRO A 551 60.12 -42.13 20.96
#